data_AF-A0AAT9G9E0-F1
#
_entry.id   AF-A0AAT9G9E0-F1
#
_cell.length_a   1.000
_cell.length_b   1.000
_cell.length_c   1.000
_cell.angle_alpha   90.00
_cell.angle_beta   90.00
_cell.angle_gamma   90.00
#
_symmetry.space_group_name_H-M   'P 1'
#
loop_
_entity.id
_entity.type
_entity.pdbx_description
1 polymer ?
#
loop_
_entity_poly.entity_id
_entity_poly.type
_entity_poly.pdbx_seq_one_letter_code
_entity_poly.pdbx_strand_id
1 'polypeptide(L)'
;MTIKEFFTRYSELNVEDLKNLLVDRVKGLNINPAGSKEKLIHNIIKTPEKSIDPKGSLEKAGVIIDIMEKVVLQHAGDFLKGAHVMVEDNGDMYDTLKDLGLVKERISSHHRGNKAEPDALVQAGEIFREFLVGKTKDGKTWFQLEAHSIGGLSNFIKHMIDYVTYILTGKNVGQYGLSEHVDSKPITLKTKEVKEKTQKKTPTTTAKFVQRIGDEKRKTQLIER
;
A
#
# COMPACT_ATOMS: atom_id res chain seq x y z
N MET A 1 15.19 -7.44 2.41
CA MET A 1 15.01 -6.60 1.21
C MET A 1 14.22 -5.36 1.61
N THR A 2 14.73 -4.17 1.33
CA THR A 2 14.19 -2.85 1.75
C THR A 2 13.14 -2.34 0.77
N ILE A 3 12.29 -1.37 1.16
CA ILE A 3 11.29 -0.77 0.27
C ILE A 3 11.95 -0.17 -0.99
N LYS A 4 13.12 0.45 -0.83
CA LYS A 4 13.92 1.00 -1.94
C LYS A 4 14.30 -0.06 -2.97
N GLU A 5 14.75 -1.23 -2.52
CA GLU A 5 15.11 -2.34 -3.41
C GLU A 5 13.90 -2.87 -4.20
N PHE A 6 12.69 -2.83 -3.62
CA PHE A 6 11.48 -3.20 -4.34
C PHE A 6 11.10 -2.18 -5.40
N PHE A 7 11.15 -0.89 -5.05
CA PHE A 7 10.80 0.17 -5.98
C PHE A 7 11.69 0.15 -7.23
N THR A 8 13.01 -0.02 -7.07
CA THR A 8 13.94 -0.18 -8.19
C THR A 8 13.53 -1.35 -9.09
N ARG A 9 13.16 -2.49 -8.53
CA ARG A 9 12.72 -3.66 -9.31
C ARG A 9 11.43 -3.42 -10.08
N TYR A 10 10.47 -2.69 -9.51
CA TYR A 10 9.23 -2.37 -10.24
C TYR A 10 9.51 -1.47 -11.45
N SER A 11 10.47 -0.54 -11.31
CA SER A 11 10.81 0.39 -12.39
C SER A 11 11.38 -0.29 -13.64
N GLU A 12 11.97 -1.48 -13.48
CA GLU A 12 12.55 -2.29 -14.57
C GLU A 12 11.49 -3.09 -15.36
N LEU A 13 10.30 -3.28 -14.79
CA LEU A 13 9.24 -4.09 -15.39
C LEU A 13 8.35 -3.24 -16.30
N ASN A 14 7.80 -3.87 -17.35
CA ASN A 14 6.75 -3.24 -18.15
C ASN A 14 5.39 -3.36 -17.43
N VAL A 15 4.36 -2.69 -17.95
CA VAL A 15 3.02 -2.65 -17.35
C VAL A 15 2.40 -4.04 -17.18
N GLU A 16 2.57 -4.93 -18.16
CA GLU A 16 1.95 -6.26 -18.12
C GLU A 16 2.68 -7.18 -17.13
N ASP A 17 4.01 -7.15 -17.12
CA ASP A 17 4.85 -7.85 -16.15
C ASP A 17 4.52 -7.40 -14.71
N LEU A 18 4.32 -6.09 -14.50
CA LEU A 18 3.89 -5.54 -13.21
C LEU A 18 2.51 -6.05 -12.80
N LYS A 19 1.52 -5.99 -13.70
CA LYS A 19 0.17 -6.50 -13.39
C LYS A 19 0.21 -7.95 -12.95
N ASN A 20 0.87 -8.80 -13.72
CA ASN A 20 0.95 -10.23 -13.44
C ASN A 20 1.64 -10.50 -12.10
N LEU A 21 2.76 -9.82 -11.83
CA LEU A 21 3.46 -9.90 -10.55
C LEU A 21 2.55 -9.50 -9.38
N LEU A 22 1.87 -8.35 -9.47
CA LEU A 22 1.04 -7.85 -8.37
C LEU A 22 -0.20 -8.71 -8.13
N VAL A 23 -0.83 -9.23 -9.20
CA VAL A 23 -1.96 -10.17 -9.08
C VAL A 23 -1.53 -11.43 -8.34
N ASP A 24 -0.40 -12.03 -8.71
CA ASP A 24 0.08 -13.25 -8.07
C ASP A 24 0.45 -13.04 -6.60
N ARG A 25 1.01 -11.87 -6.27
CA ARG A 25 1.26 -11.46 -4.89
C ARG A 25 -0.02 -11.33 -4.06
N VAL A 26 -1.02 -10.62 -4.59
CA VAL A 26 -2.31 -10.44 -3.91
C VAL A 26 -3.04 -11.77 -3.71
N LYS A 27 -2.96 -12.71 -4.67
CA LYS A 27 -3.51 -14.07 -4.48
C LYS A 27 -2.91 -14.77 -3.27
N GLY A 28 -1.59 -14.63 -3.07
CA GLY A 28 -0.85 -15.22 -1.95
C GLY A 28 -1.10 -14.56 -0.59
N LEU A 29 -1.72 -13.37 -0.54
CA LEU A 29 -2.04 -12.70 0.71
C LEU A 29 -3.23 -13.34 1.43
N ASN A 30 -3.18 -13.41 2.75
CA ASN A 30 -4.30 -13.83 3.58
C ASN A 30 -5.21 -12.63 3.90
N ILE A 31 -6.11 -12.27 2.97
CA ILE A 31 -7.05 -11.15 3.11
C ILE A 31 -8.46 -11.69 3.37
N ASN A 32 -9.12 -11.19 4.41
CA ASN A 32 -10.51 -11.51 4.79
C ASN A 32 -11.31 -10.20 5.03
N PRO A 33 -12.50 -10.02 4.42
CA PRO A 33 -13.24 -10.94 3.54
C PRO A 33 -12.61 -11.10 2.17
N ALA A 34 -12.86 -12.26 1.54
CA ALA A 34 -12.40 -12.57 0.19
C ALA A 34 -12.70 -11.41 -0.77
N GLY A 35 -13.90 -10.82 -0.68
CA GLY A 35 -14.34 -9.72 -1.56
C GLY A 35 -13.37 -8.54 -1.65
N SER A 36 -12.59 -8.24 -0.62
CA SER A 36 -11.55 -7.19 -0.69
C SER A 36 -10.38 -7.60 -1.59
N LYS A 37 -9.98 -8.87 -1.55
CA LYS A 37 -8.95 -9.46 -2.41
C LYS A 37 -9.38 -9.43 -3.88
N GLU A 38 -10.58 -9.91 -4.19
CA GLU A 38 -11.05 -9.94 -5.59
C GLU A 38 -11.17 -8.53 -6.18
N LYS A 39 -11.66 -7.56 -5.41
CA LYS A 39 -11.71 -6.16 -5.85
C LYS A 39 -10.32 -5.57 -6.06
N LEU A 40 -9.35 -5.87 -5.19
CA LEU A 40 -7.97 -5.42 -5.37
C LEU A 40 -7.36 -5.99 -6.66
N ILE A 41 -7.51 -7.30 -6.89
CA ILE A 41 -7.07 -7.96 -8.13
C ILE A 41 -7.75 -7.33 -9.36
N HIS A 42 -9.06 -7.12 -9.30
CA HIS A 42 -9.82 -6.47 -10.37
C HIS A 42 -9.25 -5.09 -10.71
N ASN A 43 -8.97 -4.27 -9.69
CA ASN A 43 -8.42 -2.93 -9.89
C ASN A 43 -7.01 -2.96 -10.51
N ILE A 44 -6.15 -3.91 -10.09
CA ILE A 44 -4.82 -4.10 -10.71
C ILE A 44 -4.97 -4.44 -12.20
N ILE A 45 -5.82 -5.41 -12.53
CA ILE A 45 -6.03 -5.84 -13.93
C ILE A 45 -6.54 -4.69 -14.81
N LYS A 46 -7.40 -3.83 -14.25
CA LYS A 46 -8.04 -2.71 -14.97
C LYS A 46 -7.19 -1.44 -15.07
N THR A 47 -5.99 -1.41 -14.49
CA THR A 47 -5.17 -0.19 -14.40
C THR A 47 -4.64 0.40 -15.73
N PRO A 48 -4.64 -0.27 -16.91
CA PRO A 48 -4.40 0.45 -18.16
C PRO A 48 -5.61 1.27 -18.65
N GLU A 49 -6.84 0.88 -18.31
CA GLU A 49 -8.06 1.46 -18.90
C GLU A 49 -8.48 2.78 -18.22
N LYS A 50 -7.98 3.03 -17.00
CA LYS A 50 -8.48 4.10 -16.12
C LYS A 50 -7.40 5.00 -15.53
N SER A 51 -6.14 4.85 -15.96
CA SER A 51 -5.02 5.63 -15.43
C SER A 51 -4.30 6.41 -16.52
N ILE A 52 -3.99 7.68 -16.21
CA ILE A 52 -3.15 8.55 -17.04
C ILE A 52 -1.69 8.09 -17.00
N ASP A 53 -1.28 7.48 -15.87
CA ASP A 53 0.04 6.87 -15.68
C ASP A 53 -0.12 5.46 -15.10
N PRO A 54 -0.43 4.45 -15.95
CA PRO A 54 -0.62 3.07 -15.52
C PRO A 54 0.62 2.49 -14.84
N LYS A 55 1.82 2.79 -15.36
CA LYS A 55 3.07 2.23 -14.83
C LYS A 55 3.34 2.77 -13.42
N GLY A 56 3.35 4.08 -13.23
CA GLY A 56 3.57 4.67 -11.91
C GLY A 56 2.49 4.31 -10.90
N SER A 57 1.25 4.07 -11.35
CA SER A 57 0.18 3.54 -10.48
C SER A 57 0.50 2.13 -9.99
N LEU A 58 0.97 1.24 -10.87
CA LEU A 58 1.35 -0.12 -10.52
C LEU A 58 2.61 -0.16 -9.65
N GLU A 59 3.61 0.68 -9.92
CA GLU A 59 4.81 0.77 -9.08
C GLU A 59 4.48 1.16 -7.63
N LYS A 60 3.64 2.19 -7.45
CA LYS A 60 3.14 2.61 -6.12
C LYS A 60 2.31 1.51 -5.46
N ALA A 61 1.44 0.84 -6.21
CA ALA A 61 0.69 -0.31 -5.70
C ALA A 61 1.62 -1.43 -5.24
N GLY A 62 2.71 -1.69 -5.96
CA GLY A 62 3.72 -2.68 -5.58
C GLY A 62 4.36 -2.38 -4.22
N VAL A 63 4.69 -1.11 -3.97
CA VAL A 63 5.20 -0.64 -2.68
C VAL A 63 4.17 -0.82 -1.55
N ILE A 64 2.91 -0.48 -1.79
CA ILE A 64 1.85 -0.68 -0.78
C ILE A 64 1.62 -2.19 -0.52
N ILE A 65 1.66 -3.03 -1.55
CA ILE A 65 1.56 -4.49 -1.40
C ILE A 65 2.78 -5.06 -0.65
N ASP A 66 3.97 -4.47 -0.80
CA ASP A 66 5.13 -4.82 0.04
C ASP A 66 4.91 -4.53 1.52
N ILE A 67 4.32 -3.37 1.84
CA ILE A 67 3.93 -3.03 3.21
C ILE A 67 2.88 -4.03 3.71
N MET A 68 1.92 -4.41 2.88
CA MET A 68 0.91 -5.43 3.21
C MET A 68 1.53 -6.79 3.56
N GLU A 69 2.47 -7.25 2.75
CA GLU A 69 3.09 -8.58 2.92
C GLU A 69 4.04 -8.66 4.11
N LYS A 70 4.70 -7.55 4.48
CA LYS A 70 5.84 -7.59 5.41
C LYS A 70 5.56 -6.90 6.72
N VAL A 71 4.79 -5.82 6.68
CA VAL A 71 4.51 -5.00 7.86
C VAL A 71 3.17 -5.43 8.45
N VAL A 72 2.08 -5.33 7.69
CA VAL A 72 0.73 -5.61 8.19
C VAL A 72 0.25 -7.03 7.89
N LEU A 73 1.14 -8.01 7.74
CA LEU A 73 0.82 -9.36 7.22
C LEU A 73 -0.41 -10.01 7.86
N GLN A 74 -0.50 -10.02 9.19
CA GLN A 74 -1.64 -10.62 9.92
C GLN A 74 -2.88 -9.73 9.96
N HIS A 75 -2.75 -8.49 9.50
CA HIS A 75 -3.74 -7.42 9.53
C HIS A 75 -4.05 -6.87 8.13
N ALA A 76 -3.64 -7.54 7.06
CA ALA A 76 -3.79 -7.04 5.70
C ALA A 76 -5.27 -6.76 5.35
N GLY A 77 -6.18 -7.61 5.85
CA GLY A 77 -7.63 -7.39 5.71
C GLY A 77 -8.12 -6.13 6.42
N ASP A 78 -7.66 -5.88 7.66
CA ASP A 78 -8.05 -4.70 8.43
C ASP A 78 -7.43 -3.42 7.87
N PHE A 79 -6.19 -3.51 7.38
CA PHE A 79 -5.53 -2.43 6.68
C PHE A 79 -6.30 -1.99 5.43
N LEU A 80 -6.78 -2.92 4.61
CA LEU A 80 -7.63 -2.61 3.44
C LEU A 80 -8.98 -1.96 3.81
N LYS A 81 -9.44 -2.17 5.05
CA LYS A 81 -10.65 -1.55 5.62
C LYS A 81 -10.36 -0.24 6.36
N GLY A 82 -9.13 0.26 6.30
CA GLY A 82 -8.76 1.56 6.87
C GLY A 82 -8.32 1.48 8.33
N ALA A 83 -7.79 0.35 8.78
CA ALA A 83 -7.11 0.31 10.07
C ALA A 83 -6.00 1.36 10.13
N HIS A 84 -5.99 2.12 11.21
CA HIS A 84 -4.87 2.95 11.61
C HIS A 84 -3.77 2.06 12.17
N VAL A 85 -2.59 2.14 11.56
CA VAL A 85 -1.44 1.32 11.92
C VAL A 85 -0.32 2.23 12.40
N MET A 86 0.34 1.81 13.47
CA MET A 86 1.49 2.50 14.06
C MET A 86 2.66 1.53 14.13
N VAL A 87 3.83 1.94 13.64
CA VAL A 87 5.05 1.14 13.60
C VAL A 87 6.13 1.83 14.42
N GLU A 88 6.74 1.09 15.34
CA GLU A 88 7.88 1.56 16.14
C GLU A 88 9.19 1.46 15.36
N ASP A 89 9.35 2.27 14.31
CA ASP A 89 10.45 2.21 13.33
C ASP A 89 11.31 3.47 13.25
N ASN A 90 11.28 4.33 14.27
CA ASN A 90 12.00 5.62 14.29
C ASN A 90 11.66 6.56 13.10
N GLY A 91 10.54 6.32 12.40
CA GLY A 91 10.13 7.09 11.23
C GLY A 91 10.74 6.61 9.92
N ASP A 92 11.52 5.53 9.95
CA ASP A 92 12.29 5.02 8.80
C ASP A 92 11.41 4.77 7.57
N MET A 93 10.20 4.23 7.75
CA MET A 93 9.31 3.96 6.63
C MET A 93 8.74 5.24 6.01
N TYR A 94 8.33 6.21 6.83
CA TYR A 94 7.89 7.52 6.34
C TYR A 94 9.01 8.20 5.52
N ASP A 95 10.22 8.26 6.08
CA ASP A 95 11.37 8.89 5.43
C ASP A 95 11.72 8.18 4.12
N THR A 96 11.70 6.84 4.11
CA THR A 96 11.95 6.05 2.90
C THR A 96 10.93 6.35 1.79
N LEU A 97 9.64 6.46 2.12
CA LEU A 97 8.61 6.76 1.13
C LEU A 97 8.78 8.19 0.56
N LYS A 98 9.21 9.13 1.39
CA LYS A 98 9.53 10.50 0.98
C LYS A 98 10.74 10.56 0.06
N ASP A 99 11.83 9.89 0.42
CA ASP A 99 13.08 9.83 -0.34
C ASP A 99 12.91 9.17 -1.71
N LEU A 100 11.96 8.25 -1.84
CA LEU A 100 11.60 7.62 -3.12
C LEU A 100 10.75 8.53 -4.02
N GLY A 101 10.34 9.71 -3.55
CA GLY A 101 9.49 10.63 -4.31
C GLY A 101 8.08 10.10 -4.58
N LEU A 102 7.63 9.11 -3.80
CA LEU A 102 6.33 8.45 -4.00
C LEU A 102 5.18 9.23 -3.37
N VAL A 103 5.50 10.09 -2.42
CA VAL A 103 4.52 10.79 -1.59
C VAL A 103 4.28 12.22 -2.06
N LYS A 104 3.13 12.76 -1.72
CA LYS A 104 2.85 14.21 -1.74
C LYS A 104 2.44 14.66 -0.35
N GLU A 105 2.86 15.85 0.06
CA GLU A 105 2.43 16.42 1.34
C GLU A 105 0.90 16.58 1.40
N ARG A 106 0.34 16.35 2.59
CA ARG A 106 -1.09 16.25 2.82
C ARG A 106 -1.45 16.78 4.20
N ILE A 107 -2.39 17.73 4.25
CA ILE A 107 -2.96 18.22 5.52
C ILE A 107 -3.98 17.22 6.03
N SER A 108 -3.68 16.49 7.11
CA SER A 108 -4.64 15.61 7.78
C SER A 108 -4.96 16.05 9.22
N SER A 109 -6.05 15.54 9.79
CA SER A 109 -6.41 15.72 11.19
C SER A 109 -5.75 14.74 12.16
N HIS A 110 -5.12 13.67 11.65
CA HIS A 110 -4.47 12.67 12.49
C HIS A 110 -3.34 13.28 13.30
N HIS A 111 -3.15 12.81 14.54
CA HIS A 111 -2.04 13.23 15.41
C HIS A 111 -1.82 14.75 15.53
N ARG A 112 -2.88 15.56 15.48
CA ARG A 112 -2.78 17.01 15.68
C ARG A 112 -2.01 17.32 16.97
N GLY A 113 -0.92 18.09 16.86
CA GLY A 113 -0.03 18.42 17.97
C GLY A 113 1.12 17.42 18.22
N ASN A 114 1.06 16.22 17.64
CA ASN A 114 2.09 15.19 17.77
C ASN A 114 2.75 14.79 16.43
N LYS A 115 2.67 15.63 15.41
CA LYS A 115 3.38 15.45 14.13
C LYS A 115 4.83 15.91 14.24
N ALA A 116 5.76 15.10 13.74
CA ALA A 116 7.14 15.52 13.52
C ALA A 116 7.29 16.32 12.22
N GLU A 117 6.54 15.92 11.19
CA GLU A 117 6.55 16.48 9.84
C GLU A 117 5.11 16.52 9.27
N PRO A 118 4.84 17.28 8.18
CA PRO A 118 3.57 17.18 7.47
C PRO A 118 3.27 15.74 7.08
N ASP A 119 2.01 15.31 7.18
CA ASP A 119 1.66 13.99 6.68
C ASP A 119 1.80 13.97 5.16
N ALA A 120 1.88 12.77 4.62
CA ALA A 120 2.02 12.57 3.19
C ALA A 120 1.04 11.49 2.71
N LEU A 121 0.77 11.48 1.41
CA LEU A 121 -0.06 10.46 0.79
C LEU A 121 0.63 9.80 -0.39
N VAL A 122 0.30 8.54 -0.64
CA VAL A 122 0.59 7.80 -1.87
C VAL A 122 -0.74 7.46 -2.54
N GLN A 123 -0.86 7.73 -3.84
CA GLN A 123 -2.03 7.35 -4.64
C GLN A 123 -1.61 6.42 -5.79
N ALA A 124 -2.26 5.26 -5.86
CA ALA A 124 -2.08 4.26 -6.91
C ALA A 124 -3.36 4.09 -7.74
N GLY A 125 -4.05 5.20 -8.01
CA GLY A 125 -5.34 5.22 -8.72
C GLY A 125 -6.42 4.42 -7.98
N GLU A 126 -7.23 3.67 -8.73
CA GLU A 126 -8.27 2.81 -8.14
C GLU A 126 -7.71 1.58 -7.41
N ILE A 127 -6.42 1.26 -7.54
CA ILE A 127 -5.81 0.17 -6.77
C ILE A 127 -5.77 0.57 -5.29
N PHE A 128 -5.19 1.74 -5.00
CA PHE A 128 -5.18 2.36 -3.67
C PHE A 128 -5.39 3.87 -3.82
N ARG A 129 -6.58 4.36 -3.44
CA ARG A 129 -7.01 5.74 -3.69
C ARG A 129 -6.24 6.75 -2.86
N GLU A 130 -6.11 6.51 -1.56
CA GLU A 130 -5.38 7.38 -0.63
C GLU A 130 -4.75 6.52 0.47
N PHE A 131 -3.45 6.25 0.34
CA PHE A 131 -2.62 5.70 1.41
C PHE A 131 -1.97 6.86 2.15
N LEU A 132 -2.52 7.20 3.31
CA LEU A 132 -2.03 8.28 4.17
C LEU A 132 -0.93 7.74 5.08
N VAL A 133 0.14 8.50 5.24
CA VAL A 133 1.30 8.14 6.06
C VAL A 133 1.85 9.37 6.76
N GLY A 134 2.31 9.21 8.00
CA GLY A 134 2.92 10.30 8.75
C GLY A 134 3.92 9.82 9.78
N LYS A 135 4.60 10.79 10.39
CA LYS A 135 5.65 10.57 11.38
C LYS A 135 5.31 11.33 12.65
N THR A 136 5.26 10.61 13.78
CA THR A 136 5.00 11.21 15.09
C THR A 136 6.28 11.78 15.71
N LYS A 137 6.15 12.70 16.68
CA LYS A 137 7.32 13.32 17.35
C LYS A 137 8.18 12.32 18.13
N ASP A 138 7.60 11.22 18.59
CA ASP A 138 8.31 10.10 19.23
C ASP A 138 8.90 9.11 18.21
N GLY A 139 8.90 9.45 16.93
CA GLY A 139 9.58 8.69 15.87
C GLY A 139 8.81 7.44 15.44
N LYS A 140 7.49 7.41 15.51
CA LYS A 140 6.73 6.28 14.94
C LYS A 140 6.22 6.65 13.55
N THR A 141 6.31 5.73 12.60
CA THR A 141 5.54 5.84 11.37
C THR A 141 4.11 5.38 11.63
N TRP A 142 3.13 6.17 11.21
CA TRP A 142 1.74 5.73 11.17
C TRP A 142 1.22 5.76 9.73
N PHE A 143 0.23 4.93 9.43
CA PHE A 143 -0.42 4.94 8.12
C PHE A 143 -1.84 4.36 8.15
N GLN A 144 -2.62 4.74 7.15
CA GLN A 144 -4.01 4.32 6.98
C GLN A 144 -4.39 4.34 5.50
N LEU A 145 -5.25 3.40 5.08
CA LEU A 145 -5.88 3.43 3.75
C LEU A 145 -7.28 4.05 3.85
N GLU A 146 -7.49 5.20 3.21
CA GLU A 146 -8.79 5.87 3.20
C GLU A 146 -9.63 5.47 1.97
N ALA A 147 -10.96 5.46 2.13
CA ALA A 147 -11.88 5.11 1.06
C ALA A 147 -11.94 6.15 -0.06
N HIS A 148 -11.86 7.44 0.30
CA HIS A 148 -11.97 8.56 -0.62
C HIS A 148 -11.02 9.69 -0.25
N SER A 149 -10.35 10.25 -1.26
CA SER A 149 -9.52 11.45 -1.12
C SER A 149 -10.34 12.71 -0.94
N ILE A 150 -9.75 13.78 -0.40
CA ILE A 150 -10.38 15.11 -0.41
C ILE A 150 -10.30 15.84 -1.77
N GLY A 151 -9.65 15.23 -2.78
CA GLY A 151 -9.40 15.86 -4.08
C GLY A 151 -10.65 15.89 -4.97
N GLY A 152 -11.11 17.10 -5.31
CA GLY A 152 -12.26 17.33 -6.18
C GLY A 152 -13.61 17.19 -5.45
N LEU A 153 -14.63 17.91 -5.93
CA LEU A 153 -15.91 18.05 -5.22
C LEU A 153 -16.63 16.71 -4.96
N SER A 154 -16.65 15.81 -5.94
CA SER A 154 -17.32 14.50 -5.79
C SER A 154 -16.65 13.63 -4.73
N ASN A 155 -15.32 13.57 -4.70
CA ASN A 155 -14.62 12.78 -3.69
C ASN A 155 -14.68 13.45 -2.32
N PHE A 156 -14.65 14.78 -2.26
CA PHE A 156 -14.84 15.51 -1.01
C PHE A 156 -16.21 15.22 -0.37
N ILE A 157 -17.29 15.20 -1.14
CA ILE A 157 -18.63 14.82 -0.64
C ILE A 157 -18.62 13.38 -0.08
N LYS A 158 -18.01 12.44 -0.81
CA LYS A 158 -17.88 11.05 -0.32
C LYS A 158 -17.04 10.97 0.94
N HIS A 159 -15.95 11.72 1.02
CA HIS A 159 -15.11 11.81 2.22
C HIS A 159 -15.88 12.40 3.41
N MET A 160 -16.81 13.35 3.19
CA MET A 160 -17.71 13.82 4.25
C MET A 160 -18.70 12.73 4.70
N ILE A 161 -19.20 11.91 3.77
CA ILE A 161 -20.02 10.74 4.13
C ILE A 161 -19.21 9.74 4.94
N ASP A 162 -17.94 9.51 4.59
CA ASP A 162 -17.02 8.65 5.34
C ASP A 162 -16.83 9.20 6.76
N TYR A 163 -16.65 10.52 6.91
CA TYR A 163 -16.56 11.17 8.22
C TYR A 163 -17.84 11.01 9.05
N VAL A 164 -19.02 11.21 8.46
CA VAL A 164 -20.30 10.95 9.15
C VAL A 164 -20.41 9.48 9.57
N THR A 165 -20.01 8.56 8.70
CA THR A 165 -19.97 7.12 9.02
C THR A 165 -19.05 6.83 10.20
N TYR A 166 -17.88 7.46 10.24
CA TYR A 166 -16.97 7.35 11.39
C TYR A 166 -17.62 7.87 12.68
N ILE A 167 -18.26 9.04 12.66
CA ILE A 167 -18.93 9.60 13.84
C ILE A 167 -20.04 8.67 14.36
N LEU A 168 -20.80 8.05 13.47
CA LEU A 168 -21.91 7.15 13.85
C LEU A 168 -21.45 5.77 14.32
N THR A 169 -20.40 5.23 13.72
CA THR A 169 -19.97 3.84 13.95
C THR A 169 -18.75 3.70 14.87
N GLY A 170 -17.98 4.77 15.02
CA GLY A 170 -16.65 4.76 15.65
C GLY A 170 -15.60 3.96 14.86
N LYS A 171 -15.85 3.66 13.58
CA LYS A 171 -14.96 2.84 12.73
C LYS A 171 -14.39 3.67 11.57
N ASN A 172 -13.11 3.47 11.28
CA ASN A 172 -12.48 4.06 10.11
C ASN A 172 -13.05 3.47 8.82
N VAL A 173 -13.10 4.30 7.77
CA VAL A 173 -13.65 3.91 6.46
C VAL A 173 -12.49 3.79 5.46
N GLY A 174 -12.09 2.56 5.16
CA GLY A 174 -11.14 2.26 4.11
C GLY A 174 -11.80 1.84 2.81
N GLN A 175 -11.01 1.79 1.74
CA GLN A 175 -11.49 1.51 0.38
C GLN A 175 -12.28 0.19 0.26
N TYR A 176 -12.03 -0.77 1.15
CA TYR A 176 -12.64 -2.09 1.11
C TYR A 176 -13.46 -2.46 2.36
N GLY A 177 -13.82 -1.49 3.20
CA GLY A 177 -14.75 -1.69 4.32
C GLY A 177 -14.49 -0.81 5.53
N LEU A 178 -15.00 -1.24 6.68
CA LEU A 178 -14.85 -0.54 7.97
C LEU A 178 -13.86 -1.27 8.88
N SER A 179 -13.07 -0.49 9.63
CA SER A 179 -12.10 -1.01 10.60
C SER A 179 -12.33 -0.40 11.99
N GLU A 180 -12.23 -1.23 13.03
CA GLU A 180 -12.33 -0.80 14.44
C GLU A 180 -11.01 -0.19 14.97
N HIS A 181 -9.95 -0.25 14.16
CA HIS A 181 -8.64 0.27 14.52
C HIS A 181 -8.51 1.72 14.09
N VAL A 182 -8.79 2.62 15.04
CA VAL A 182 -8.75 4.09 14.88
C VAL A 182 -7.55 4.68 15.59
N ASP A 183 -7.37 6.01 15.53
CA ASP A 183 -6.26 6.74 16.18
C ASP A 183 -6.06 6.40 17.66
N SER A 184 -7.15 6.27 18.41
CA SER A 184 -7.11 5.94 19.84
C SER A 184 -6.90 4.45 20.13
N LYS A 185 -7.03 3.58 19.13
CA LYS A 185 -6.86 2.12 19.24
C LYS A 185 -6.14 1.55 17.99
N PRO A 186 -4.90 1.99 17.70
CA PRO A 186 -4.18 1.58 16.51
C PRO A 186 -3.75 0.12 16.60
N ILE A 187 -3.53 -0.50 15.43
CA ILE A 187 -2.69 -1.69 15.34
C ILE A 187 -1.24 -1.23 15.57
N THR A 188 -0.61 -1.68 16.64
CA THR A 188 0.77 -1.31 16.97
C THR A 188 1.72 -2.45 16.62
N LEU A 189 2.73 -2.16 15.80
CA LEU A 189 3.70 -3.13 15.30
C LEU A 189 5.11 -2.76 15.76
N LYS A 190 5.83 -3.75 16.29
CA LYS A 190 7.22 -3.58 16.73
C LYS A 190 8.20 -3.99 15.64
N THR A 191 9.25 -3.20 15.41
CA THR A 191 10.23 -3.43 14.34
C THR A 191 10.94 -4.79 14.39
N LYS A 192 11.15 -5.38 15.58
CA LYS A 192 11.76 -6.71 15.73
C LYS A 192 10.88 -7.82 15.14
N GLU A 193 9.56 -7.75 15.36
CA GLU A 193 8.60 -8.75 14.87
C GLU A 193 8.41 -8.66 13.34
N VAL A 194 8.49 -7.45 12.79
CA VAL A 194 8.46 -7.20 11.34
C VAL A 194 9.70 -7.83 10.67
N LYS A 195 10.90 -7.64 11.24
CA LYS A 195 12.15 -8.17 10.67
C LYS A 195 12.25 -9.71 10.75
N GLU A 196 11.88 -10.33 11.87
CA GLU A 196 11.93 -11.80 12.03
C GLU A 196 10.94 -12.53 11.12
N LYS A 197 9.72 -12.01 10.97
CA LYS A 197 8.71 -12.59 10.06
C LYS A 197 9.07 -12.41 8.60
N THR A 198 9.72 -11.29 8.25
CA THR A 198 10.18 -11.00 6.88
C THR A 198 11.36 -11.89 6.45
N GLN A 199 12.28 -12.23 7.35
CA GLN A 199 13.42 -13.11 7.02
C GLN A 199 13.00 -14.56 6.76
N LYS A 200 12.02 -15.09 7.51
CA LYS A 200 11.48 -16.46 7.29
C LYS A 200 10.66 -16.59 6.00
N LYS A 201 10.22 -15.48 5.40
CA LYS A 201 9.44 -15.44 4.16
C LYS A 201 10.15 -14.59 3.09
N THR A 202 11.44 -14.82 2.86
CA THR A 202 12.10 -14.26 1.66
C THR A 202 11.26 -14.67 0.44
N PRO A 203 10.85 -13.75 -0.44
CA PRO A 203 9.89 -14.05 -1.49
C PRO A 203 10.61 -14.81 -2.59
N THR A 204 10.65 -16.12 -2.40
CA THR A 204 10.90 -17.13 -3.43
C THR A 204 10.11 -16.79 -4.70
N THR A 205 8.96 -16.13 -4.59
CA THR A 205 8.07 -15.76 -5.71
C THR A 205 8.59 -14.59 -6.57
N THR A 206 9.03 -13.47 -6.00
CA THR A 206 9.48 -12.31 -6.81
C THR A 206 10.79 -12.60 -7.53
N ALA A 207 11.76 -13.22 -6.84
CA ALA A 207 13.02 -13.60 -7.48
C ALA A 207 12.81 -14.66 -8.57
N LYS A 208 11.97 -15.69 -8.31
CA LYS A 208 11.61 -16.68 -9.34
C LYS A 208 10.81 -16.09 -10.49
N PHE A 209 9.93 -15.12 -10.24
CA PHE A 209 9.16 -14.45 -11.29
C PHE A 209 10.08 -13.63 -12.20
N VAL A 210 10.96 -12.80 -11.63
CA VAL A 210 11.95 -12.03 -12.41
C VAL A 210 12.88 -12.95 -13.20
N GLN A 211 13.35 -14.03 -12.56
CA GLN A 211 14.16 -15.04 -13.24
C GLN A 211 13.38 -15.70 -14.39
N ARG A 212 12.12 -16.08 -14.17
CA ARG A 212 11.25 -16.67 -15.19
C ARG A 212 11.03 -15.72 -16.37
N ILE A 213 10.75 -14.43 -16.12
CA ILE A 213 10.60 -13.42 -17.18
C ILE A 213 11.92 -13.25 -17.95
N GLY A 214 13.06 -13.22 -17.25
CA GLY A 214 14.38 -13.19 -17.87
C GLY A 214 14.68 -14.42 -18.73
N ASP A 215 14.24 -15.60 -18.30
CA ASP A 215 14.39 -16.86 -19.03
C ASP A 215 13.47 -16.93 -20.25
N GLU A 216 12.22 -16.45 -20.12
CA GLU A 216 11.25 -16.38 -21.23
C GLU A 216 11.70 -15.37 -22.30
N LYS A 217 12.16 -14.16 -21.92
CA LYS A 217 12.73 -13.17 -22.87
C LYS A 217 13.94 -13.72 -23.63
N ARG A 218 14.83 -14.46 -22.95
CA ARG A 218 15.99 -15.11 -23.58
C ARG A 218 15.59 -16.21 -24.57
N LYS A 219 14.55 -16.99 -24.27
CA LYS A 219 14.03 -18.01 -25.19
C LYS A 219 13.43 -17.40 -26.46
N THR A 220 12.65 -16.32 -26.35
CA THR A 220 12.05 -15.67 -27.52
C THR A 220 13.11 -15.08 -28.46
N GLN A 221 14.18 -14.47 -27.91
CA GLN A 221 15.30 -13.95 -28.70
C GLN A 221 16.13 -15.02 -29.43
N LEU A 222 16.10 -16.27 -28.96
CA LEU A 222 16.78 -17.40 -29.60
C LEU A 222 15.94 -18.02 -30.73
N ILE A 223 14.63 -17.77 -30.78
CA ILE A 223 13.72 -18.29 -31.81
C ILE A 223 13.62 -17.32 -33.01
N GLU A 224 13.95 -16.04 -32.81
CA GLU A 224 13.96 -15.00 -33.85
C GLU A 224 15.32 -14.85 -34.57
N ARG A 225 16.27 -15.77 -34.36
CA ARG A 225 17.57 -15.84 -35.05
C ARG A 225 17.63 -17.09 -35.93
#